data_AF-A0A7Y2EMA6-F1
#
_entry.id   AF-A0A7Y2EMA6-F1
#
_cell.length_a   1.000
_cell.length_b   1.000
_cell.length_c   1.000
_cell.angle_alpha   90.00
_cell.angle_beta   90.00
_cell.angle_gamma   90.00
#
_symmetry.space_group_name_H-M   'P 1'
#
loop_
_entity.id
_entity.type
_entity.pdbx_description
1 polymer ?
#
loop_
_entity_poly.entity_id
_entity_poly.type
_entity_poly.pdbx_seq_one_letter_code
_entity_poly.pdbx_strand_id
1 'polypeptide(L)'
;MRTTPKRITCALVIAGWLYFLLPATATLFYELYHLTGIGAIYWGYSGFKAAGYYFGIWKFQWLACIVVAGIIIFWPGRKPQEP
;
A
#
# COMPACT_ATOMS: atom_id res chain seq x y z
N MET A 1 -10.14 -21.43 -8.93
CA MET A 1 -10.24 -20.07 -8.34
C MET A 1 -10.55 -19.10 -9.47
N ARG A 2 -11.63 -18.31 -9.40
CA ARG A 2 -11.99 -17.34 -10.45
C ARG A 2 -11.36 -16.00 -10.11
N THR A 3 -10.33 -15.58 -10.84
CA THR A 3 -9.78 -14.23 -10.72
C THR A 3 -10.80 -13.24 -11.31
N THR A 4 -11.19 -12.24 -10.55
CA THR A 4 -12.10 -11.19 -11.04
C THR A 4 -11.29 -9.99 -11.51
N PRO A 5 -11.73 -9.26 -12.55
CA PRO A 5 -11.02 -8.08 -13.06
C PRO A 5 -10.82 -7.04 -11.94
N LYS A 6 -11.81 -6.87 -11.06
CA LYS A 6 -11.72 -5.99 -9.88
C LYS A 6 -10.53 -6.33 -8.97
N ARG A 7 -10.27 -7.61 -8.71
CA ARG A 7 -9.14 -8.05 -7.87
C ARG A 7 -7.80 -7.77 -8.52
N ILE A 8 -7.70 -7.98 -9.83
CA ILE A 8 -6.49 -7.67 -10.60
C ILE A 8 -6.23 -6.17 -10.55
N THR A 9 -7.25 -5.33 -10.77
CA THR A 9 -7.12 -3.88 -10.64
C THR A 9 -6.67 -3.47 -9.23
N CYS A 10 -7.29 -4.00 -8.16
CA CYS A 10 -6.85 -3.71 -6.79
C CYS A 10 -5.39 -4.14 -6.55
N ALA A 11 -4.99 -5.31 -7.03
CA ALA A 11 -3.62 -5.80 -6.90
C ALA A 11 -2.62 -4.87 -7.60
N LEU A 12 -2.92 -4.43 -8.82
CA LEU A 12 -2.07 -3.50 -9.58
C LEU A 12 -1.98 -2.13 -8.89
N VAL A 13 -3.10 -1.60 -8.40
CA VAL A 13 -3.12 -0.31 -7.69
C VAL A 13 -2.28 -0.39 -6.41
N ILE A 14 -2.46 -1.43 -5.60
CA ILE A 14 -1.71 -1.59 -4.35
C ILE A 14 -0.22 -1.82 -4.62
N ALA A 15 0.13 -2.68 -5.58
CA ALA A 15 1.53 -2.92 -5.93
C ALA A 15 2.20 -1.66 -6.51
N GLY A 16 1.50 -0.92 -7.37
CA GLY A 16 1.99 0.36 -7.90
C GLY A 16 2.15 1.42 -6.80
N TRP A 17 1.19 1.50 -5.87
CA TRP A 17 1.27 2.42 -4.73
C TRP A 17 2.47 2.10 -3.81
N LEU A 18 2.70 0.81 -3.51
CA LEU A 18 3.88 0.36 -2.76
C LEU A 18 5.19 0.70 -3.47
N TYR A 19 5.23 0.53 -4.79
CA TYR A 19 6.47 0.74 -5.54
C TYR A 19 6.81 2.22 -5.71
N PHE A 20 5.82 3.09 -5.96
CA PHE A 20 6.06 4.48 -6.38
C PHE A 20 5.57 5.55 -5.39
N LEU A 21 4.50 5.29 -4.62
CA LEU A 21 3.75 6.36 -3.94
C LEU A 21 3.97 6.41 -2.42
N LEU A 22 4.73 5.50 -1.81
CA LEU A 22 5.02 5.57 -0.36
C LEU A 22 5.65 6.91 0.05
N PRO A 23 6.69 7.44 -0.64
CA PRO A 23 7.27 8.76 -0.30
C PRO A 23 6.28 9.91 -0.55
N ALA A 24 5.51 9.85 -1.63
CA ALA A 24 4.48 10.86 -1.93
C ALA A 24 3.39 10.89 -0.84
N THR A 25 3.00 9.71 -0.33
CA THR A 25 2.05 9.58 0.79
C THR A 25 2.62 10.20 2.05
N ALA A 26 3.93 10.04 2.31
CA ALA A 26 4.58 10.72 3.44
C ALA A 26 4.45 12.25 3.32
N THR A 27 4.72 12.82 2.15
CA THR A 27 4.59 14.27 1.90
C THR A 27 3.17 14.77 2.19
N LEU A 28 2.14 14.04 1.73
CA LEU A 28 0.75 14.42 2.01
C LEU A 28 0.44 14.43 3.51
N PHE A 29 0.94 13.44 4.28
CA PHE A 29 0.79 13.43 5.73
C PHE A 29 1.54 14.58 6.40
N TYR A 30 2.72 14.94 5.88
CA TYR A 30 3.49 16.07 6.39
C TYR A 30 2.73 17.38 6.21
N GLU A 31 2.18 17.63 5.02
CA GLU A 31 1.35 18.81 4.73
C GLU A 31 0.08 18.82 5.59
N LEU A 32 -0.62 17.69 5.69
CA LEU A 32 -1.81 17.57 6.51
C LEU A 32 -1.53 17.82 7.99
N TYR A 33 -0.38 17.37 8.50
CA TYR A 33 0.05 17.68 9.86
C TYR A 33 0.27 19.19 10.05
N HIS A 34 0.88 19.89 9.09
CA HIS A 34 1.07 21.34 9.18
C HIS A 34 -0.25 22.12 9.17
N LEU A 35 -1.27 21.60 8.50
CA LEU A 35 -2.60 22.22 8.47
C LEU A 35 -3.41 21.95 9.74
N THR A 36 -3.26 20.78 10.36
CA THR A 36 -4.13 20.31 11.45
C THR A 36 -3.49 20.34 12.83
N GLY A 37 -2.17 20.28 12.91
CA GLY A 37 -1.41 20.13 14.16
C GLY A 37 -1.60 18.79 14.88
N ILE A 38 -2.28 17.81 14.28
CA ILE A 38 -2.61 16.54 14.94
C ILE A 38 -1.38 15.62 14.99
N GLY A 39 -0.84 15.38 16.19
CA GLY A 39 0.37 14.56 16.37
C GLY A 39 0.29 13.15 15.76
N ALA A 40 -0.88 12.51 15.75
CA ALA A 40 -1.06 11.20 15.12
C ALA A 40 -0.75 11.21 13.60
N ILE A 41 -1.01 12.33 12.92
CA ILE A 41 -0.72 12.50 11.50
C ILE A 41 0.79 12.60 11.26
N TYR A 42 1.52 13.25 12.17
CA TYR A 42 2.99 13.30 12.12
C TYR A 42 3.63 11.91 12.27
N TRP A 43 3.06 11.05 13.10
CA TRP A 43 3.46 9.64 13.19
C TRP A 43 3.23 8.90 11.88
N GLY A 44 2.10 9.15 11.21
CA GLY A 44 1.82 8.66 9.85
C GLY A 44 2.90 9.09 8.86
N TYR A 45 3.21 10.39 8.80
CA TYR A 45 4.31 10.93 7.98
C TYR A 45 5.63 10.20 8.26
N SER A 46 6.01 10.07 9.52
CA SER A 46 7.27 9.46 9.93
C SER A 46 7.34 7.99 9.50
N GLY A 47 6.25 7.25 9.68
CA GLY A 47 6.13 5.86 9.24
C GLY A 47 6.23 5.71 7.73
N PHE A 48 5.46 6.48 6.95
CA PHE A 48 5.50 6.43 5.49
C PHE A 48 6.83 6.89 4.91
N LYS A 49 7.49 7.88 5.53
CA LYS A 49 8.82 8.34 5.13
C LYS A 49 9.86 7.25 5.31
N ALA A 50 9.89 6.61 6.49
CA ALA A 50 10.80 5.51 6.76
C ALA A 50 10.52 4.32 5.85
N ALA A 51 9.25 3.91 5.72
CA ALA A 51 8.85 2.82 4.85
C ALA A 51 9.24 3.11 3.39
N GLY A 52 8.94 4.30 2.87
CA GLY A 52 9.30 4.69 1.51
C GLY A 52 10.81 4.66 1.25
N TYR A 53 11.62 5.14 2.20
CA TYR A 53 13.08 5.11 2.09
C TYR A 53 13.62 3.67 2.10
N TYR A 54 13.35 2.91 3.17
CA TYR A 54 13.92 1.57 3.33
C TYR A 54 13.36 0.58 2.31
N PHE A 55 12.07 0.66 1.97
CA PHE A 55 11.48 -0.19 0.95
C PHE A 55 12.00 0.17 -0.44
N GLY A 56 12.20 1.46 -0.75
CA GLY A 56 12.68 1.92 -2.05
C GLY A 56 14.14 1.53 -2.35
N ILE A 57 15.01 1.49 -1.35
CA ILE A 57 16.40 1.03 -1.52
C ILE A 57 16.55 -0.49 -1.43
N TRP A 58 15.49 -1.21 -1.07
CA TRP A 58 15.56 -2.64 -0.85
C TRP A 58 15.64 -3.40 -2.17
N LYS A 59 16.68 -4.23 -2.33
CA LYS A 59 16.92 -5.03 -3.55
C LYS A 59 15.71 -5.88 -4.00
N PHE A 60 14.87 -6.29 -3.05
CA PHE A 60 13.71 -7.14 -3.30
C PHE A 60 12.38 -6.38 -3.37
N GLN A 61 12.40 -5.05 -3.46
CA GLN A 61 11.20 -4.22 -3.58
C GLN A 61 10.23 -4.72 -4.66
N TRP A 62 10.74 -5.01 -5.85
CA TRP A 62 9.94 -5.50 -6.98
C TRP A 62 9.34 -6.89 -6.71
N LEU A 63 10.12 -7.80 -6.10
CA LEU A 63 9.62 -9.13 -5.68
C LEU A 63 8.52 -8.99 -4.64
N ALA A 64 8.69 -8.12 -3.65
CA ALA A 64 7.69 -7.88 -2.63
C ALA A 64 6.38 -7.35 -3.23
N CYS A 65 6.45 -6.45 -4.22
CA CYS A 65 5.28 -5.96 -4.94
C CYS A 65 4.56 -7.08 -5.71
N ILE A 66 5.30 -7.98 -6.37
CA ILE A 66 4.74 -9.15 -7.05
C ILE A 66 4.08 -10.11 -6.05
N VAL A 67 4.73 -10.37 -4.91
CA VAL A 67 4.18 -11.24 -3.87
C VAL A 67 2.88 -10.66 -3.31
N VAL A 68 2.84 -9.36 -2.99
CA VAL A 68 1.62 -8.69 -2.52
C VAL A 68 0.51 -8.77 -3.57
N ALA A 69 0.81 -8.51 -4.85
CA ALA A 69 -0.16 -8.65 -5.93
C ALA A 69 -0.68 -10.09 -6.05
N GLY A 70 0.21 -11.09 -5.97
CA GLY A 70 -0.13 -12.50 -5.97
C GLY A 70 -1.05 -12.86 -4.80
N ILE A 71 -0.71 -12.44 -3.59
CA ILE A 71 -1.55 -12.63 -2.40
C ILE A 71 -2.96 -12.09 -2.67
N ILE A 72 -3.10 -10.84 -3.14
CA ILE A 72 -4.42 -10.22 -3.39
C ILE A 72 -5.22 -11.00 -4.45
N ILE A 73 -4.56 -11.42 -5.53
CA ILE A 73 -5.20 -12.14 -6.64
C ILE A 73 -5.69 -13.52 -6.16
N PHE A 74 -4.84 -14.27 -5.45
CA PHE A 74 -5.09 -15.65 -5.04
C PHE A 74 -5.78 -15.77 -3.67
N TRP A 75 -5.96 -14.67 -2.93
CA TRP A 75 -6.60 -14.69 -1.62
C TRP A 75 -8.03 -15.26 -1.71
N PRO A 76 -8.36 -16.39 -1.09
CA PRO A 76 -9.73 -16.89 -1.09
C PRO A 76 -10.60 -15.87 -0.34
N GLY A 77 -11.35 -15.06 -1.08
CA GLY A 77 -12.31 -14.15 -0.48
C GLY A 77 -13.34 -14.97 0.27
N ARG A 78 -13.80 -14.50 1.43
CA ARG A 78 -14.94 -15.13 2.10
C ARG A 78 -16.06 -15.29 1.09
N LYS A 79 -16.57 -16.52 0.94
CA LYS A 79 -17.83 -16.74 0.24
C LYS A 79 -18.90 -15.94 0.98
N PRO A 80 -19.83 -15.26 0.28
CA PRO A 80 -21.02 -14.71 0.93
C PRO A 80 -21.66 -15.83 1.75
N GLN A 81 -22.00 -15.58 3.01
CA GLN A 81 -22.82 -16.50 3.79
C GLN A 81 -24.20 -16.50 3.10
N GLU A 82 -24.62 -17.63 2.54
CA GLU A 82 -26.01 -17.84 2.15
C GLU A 82 -26.88 -17.84 3.42
N PRO A 83 -28.08 -17.23 3.38
CA PRO A 83 -28.93 -16.99 4.54
C PRO A 83 -29.45 -18.27 5.22
#